data_AF-A0A2D4NCR8-F1
#
_entry.id   AF-A0A2D4NCR8-F1
#
_cell.length_a   1.000
_cell.length_b   1.000
_cell.length_c   1.000
_cell.angle_alpha   90.00
_cell.angle_beta   90.00
_cell.angle_gamma   90.00
#
_symmetry.space_group_name_H-M   'P 1'
#
loop_
_entity.id
_entity.type
_entity.pdbx_description
1 polymer ?
#
loop_
_entity_poly.entity_id
_entity_poly.type
_entity_poly.pdbx_seq_one_letter_code
_entity_poly.pdbx_strand_id
1 'polypeptide(L)'
;SRDYKPEEDPAKFKSVKTGRGPLGPNWKKELAKQAGCPSMCAYKLVTVKFKWWGLQNKVENFIQKQERRLFTNFHRQLFCWLDRWVDLTMEDIRRMEDETKRQLDEMRERDPLKGMSAADE
;
A
#
# COMPACT_ATOMS: atom_id res chain seq x y z
N SER A 1 -12.06 -0.95 -12.71
CA SER A 1 -10.66 -1.31 -12.45
C SER A 1 -10.63 -2.47 -11.49
N ARG A 2 -9.81 -3.50 -11.75
CA ARG A 2 -9.73 -4.76 -10.97
C ARG A 2 -9.24 -4.58 -9.53
N ASP A 3 -8.54 -3.47 -9.25
CA ASP A 3 -7.95 -3.21 -7.92
C ASP A 3 -8.86 -2.44 -6.98
N TYR A 4 -9.92 -1.82 -7.51
CA TYR A 4 -10.75 -0.93 -6.70
C TYR A 4 -11.58 -1.73 -5.71
N LYS A 5 -11.43 -1.39 -4.42
CA LYS A 5 -12.26 -1.87 -3.34
C LYS A 5 -12.76 -0.67 -2.52
N PRO A 6 -14.08 -0.53 -2.28
CA PRO A 6 -14.64 0.59 -1.52
C PRO A 6 -14.06 0.74 -0.11
N GLU A 7 -13.76 -0.37 0.56
CA GLU A 7 -13.20 -0.43 1.91
C GLU A 7 -11.72 -0.04 1.98
N GLU A 8 -11.03 -0.05 0.84
CA GLU A 8 -9.64 0.40 0.67
C GLU A 8 -9.60 1.75 -0.06
N ASP A 9 -10.65 2.57 0.06
CA ASP A 9 -10.76 3.89 -0.56
C ASP A 9 -10.62 5.05 0.43
N PRO A 10 -9.46 5.74 0.49
CA PRO A 10 -9.25 6.86 1.39
C PRO A 10 -10.22 8.03 1.18
N ALA A 11 -10.83 8.15 0.00
CA ALA A 11 -11.85 9.15 -0.28
C ALA A 11 -13.21 8.83 0.37
N LYS A 12 -13.38 7.62 0.91
CA LYS A 12 -14.59 7.16 1.60
C LYS A 12 -14.32 6.77 3.06
N PHE A 13 -13.07 6.44 3.39
CA PHE A 13 -12.68 6.06 4.74
C PHE A 13 -12.52 7.27 5.68
N LYS A 14 -13.09 7.16 6.88
CA LYS A 14 -12.86 8.09 7.99
C LYS A 14 -12.46 7.28 9.21
N SER A 15 -11.28 7.57 9.77
CA SER A 15 -10.78 6.93 10.97
C SER A 15 -11.64 7.30 12.17
N VAL A 16 -12.10 6.31 12.93
CA VAL A 16 -12.85 6.51 14.16
C VAL A 16 -11.91 6.96 15.29
N LYS A 17 -10.68 6.44 15.33
CA LYS A 17 -9.73 6.75 16.42
C LYS A 17 -9.07 8.12 16.29
N THR A 18 -8.83 8.58 15.07
CA THR A 18 -8.08 9.83 14.82
C THR A 18 -8.91 10.93 14.17
N GLY A 19 -10.11 10.60 13.67
CA GLY A 19 -10.96 11.52 12.91
C GLY A 19 -10.45 11.88 11.52
N ARG A 20 -9.29 11.38 11.08
CA ARG A 20 -8.70 11.67 9.76
C ARG A 20 -9.53 11.06 8.62
N GLY A 21 -9.59 11.78 7.51
CA GLY A 21 -10.40 11.41 6.35
C GLY A 21 -11.88 11.82 6.48
N PRO A 22 -12.68 11.65 5.41
CA PRO A 22 -12.29 11.17 4.09
C PRO A 22 -11.39 12.15 3.33
N LEU A 23 -10.51 11.62 2.48
CA LEU A 23 -9.60 12.41 1.65
C LEU A 23 -10.28 12.84 0.35
N GLY A 24 -10.95 13.99 0.37
CA GLY A 24 -11.55 14.60 -0.82
C GLY A 24 -10.51 15.10 -1.84
N PRO A 25 -10.92 15.54 -3.04
CA PRO A 25 -9.99 15.93 -4.12
C PRO A 25 -8.97 17.02 -3.74
N ASN A 26 -9.30 17.88 -2.76
CA ASN A 26 -8.46 18.98 -2.30
C ASN A 26 -7.70 18.69 -1.00
N TRP A 27 -7.68 17.44 -0.51
CA TRP A 27 -7.14 17.07 0.80
C TRP A 27 -5.71 17.58 1.05
N LYS A 28 -4.86 17.65 0.02
CA LYS A 28 -3.48 18.16 0.16
C LYS A 28 -3.45 19.65 0.52
N LYS A 29 -4.32 20.46 -0.10
CA LYS A 29 -4.42 21.90 0.18
C LYS A 29 -5.05 22.15 1.55
N GLU A 30 -6.01 21.32 1.94
CA GLU A 30 -6.65 21.35 3.26
C GLU A 30 -5.64 20.98 4.35
N LEU A 31 -4.86 19.91 4.15
CA LEU A 31 -3.80 19.46 5.06
C LEU A 31 -2.75 20.54 5.28
N ALA A 32 -2.32 21.24 4.23
CA ALA A 32 -1.36 22.33 4.34
C ALA A 32 -1.87 23.52 5.17
N LYS A 33 -3.20 23.69 5.29
CA LYS A 33 -3.84 24.75 6.07
C LYS A 33 -4.18 24.32 7.50
N GLN A 34 -4.27 23.02 7.77
CA GLN A 34 -4.69 22.49 9.05
C GLN A 34 -3.51 22.37 10.01
N ALA A 35 -3.40 23.30 10.96
CA ALA A 35 -2.46 23.19 12.07
C ALA A 35 -2.76 21.92 12.89
N GLY A 36 -1.75 21.08 13.13
CA GLY A 36 -1.85 19.90 13.99
C GLY A 36 -2.19 18.58 13.29
N CYS A 37 -2.45 18.56 11.98
CA CYS A 37 -2.58 17.30 11.23
C CYS A 37 -1.21 16.89 10.67
N PRO A 38 -0.58 15.79 11.16
CA PRO A 38 0.76 15.43 10.72
C PRO A 38 0.73 14.93 9.28
N SER A 39 1.80 15.24 8.54
CA SER A 39 1.99 14.80 7.17
C SER A 39 3.42 14.36 6.94
N MET A 40 3.63 13.51 5.94
CA MET A 40 4.95 13.07 5.52
C MET A 40 4.94 12.77 4.01
N CYS A 41 6.12 12.60 3.43
CA CYS A 41 6.29 12.16 2.05
C CYS A 41 7.34 11.05 2.00
N ALA A 42 7.06 9.97 1.28
CA ALA A 42 8.00 8.88 1.06
C ALA A 42 8.60 8.97 -0.35
N TYR A 43 9.88 9.38 -0.44
CA TYR A 43 10.62 9.45 -1.70
C TYR A 43 11.22 8.09 -2.04
N LYS A 44 10.44 7.23 -2.70
CA LYS A 44 10.88 5.88 -3.11
C LYS A 44 11.53 5.92 -4.50
N LEU A 45 12.86 6.01 -4.55
CA LEU A 45 13.63 5.91 -5.80
C LEU A 45 13.71 4.45 -6.24
N VAL A 46 13.12 4.12 -7.40
CA VAL A 46 13.09 2.75 -7.93
C VAL A 46 14.00 2.63 -9.15
N THR A 47 15.01 1.77 -9.05
CA THR A 47 15.91 1.42 -10.15
C THR A 47 15.65 -0.02 -10.57
N VAL A 48 15.32 -0.22 -11.85
CA VAL A 48 15.11 -1.55 -12.44
C VAL A 48 16.17 -1.77 -13.50
N LYS A 49 16.78 -2.96 -13.51
CA LYS A 49 17.74 -3.39 -14.52
C LYS A 49 17.39 -4.79 -15.00
N PHE A 50 17.05 -4.92 -16.27
CA PHE A 50 16.74 -6.21 -16.90
C PHE A 50 17.47 -6.35 -18.24
N LYS A 51 18.70 -6.86 -18.20
CA LYS A 51 19.57 -6.93 -19.39
C LYS A 51 19.30 -8.21 -20.20
N TRP A 52 18.27 -8.17 -21.04
CA TRP A 52 17.95 -9.23 -22.00
C TRP A 52 17.68 -8.63 -23.37
N TRP A 53 18.43 -9.08 -24.39
CA TRP A 53 18.26 -8.66 -25.77
C TRP A 53 16.81 -8.86 -26.25
N GLY A 54 16.22 -7.79 -26.82
CA GLY A 54 14.83 -7.80 -27.31
C GLY A 54 13.75 -7.63 -26.24
N LEU A 55 14.06 -7.73 -24.94
CA LEU A 55 13.07 -7.66 -23.85
C LEU A 55 13.32 -6.56 -22.81
N GLN A 56 14.53 -5.99 -22.75
CA GLN A 56 14.93 -5.00 -21.74
C GLN A 56 13.87 -3.92 -21.49
N ASN A 57 13.59 -3.07 -22.49
CA ASN A 57 12.68 -1.94 -22.32
C ASN A 57 11.25 -2.39 -21.94
N LYS A 58 10.78 -3.52 -22.49
CA LYS A 58 9.43 -4.03 -22.20
C LYS A 58 9.32 -4.44 -20.73
N VAL A 59 10.28 -5.22 -20.25
CA VAL A 59 10.27 -5.75 -18.88
C VAL A 59 10.58 -4.67 -17.85
N GLU A 60 11.53 -3.77 -18.12
CA GLU A 60 11.82 -2.65 -17.21
C GLU A 60 10.59 -1.74 -17.03
N ASN A 61 9.90 -1.39 -18.13
CA ASN A 61 8.66 -0.61 -18.05
C ASN A 61 7.53 -1.37 -17.34
N PHE A 62 7.41 -2.68 -17.59
CA PHE A 62 6.42 -3.51 -16.91
C PHE A 62 6.64 -3.50 -15.39
N ILE A 63 7.86 -3.74 -14.92
CA ILE A 63 8.20 -3.72 -13.49
C ILE A 63 7.89 -2.35 -12.88
N GLN A 64 8.29 -1.26 -13.53
CA GLN A 64 7.99 0.10 -13.04
C GLN A 64 6.48 0.36 -12.92
N LYS A 65 5.66 -0.15 -13.87
CA LYS A 65 4.20 -0.06 -13.77
C LYS A 65 3.65 -0.86 -12.58
N GLN A 66 4.15 -2.08 -12.35
CA GLN A 66 3.73 -2.90 -11.22
C GLN A 66 4.15 -2.30 -9.87
N GLU A 67 5.35 -1.72 -9.76
CA GLU A 67 5.80 -0.99 -8.56
C GLU A 67 4.90 0.21 -8.26
N ARG A 68 4.55 1.00 -9.29
CA ARG A 68 3.59 2.11 -9.14
C ARG A 68 2.22 1.62 -8.68
N ARG A 69 1.73 0.51 -9.24
CA ARG A 69 0.44 -0.12 -8.86
C ARG A 69 0.49 -0.61 -7.41
N LEU A 70 1.56 -1.30 -7.02
CA LEU A 70 1.81 -1.78 -5.67
C LEU A 70 1.80 -0.62 -4.67
N PHE A 71 2.62 0.42 -4.89
CA PHE A 71 2.66 1.57 -3.99
C PHE A 71 1.31 2.29 -3.90
N THR A 72 0.58 2.40 -5.02
CA THR A 72 -0.75 3.03 -5.02
C THR A 72 -1.72 2.26 -4.13
N ASN A 73 -1.83 0.93 -4.32
CA ASN A 73 -2.77 0.10 -3.57
C ASN A 73 -2.34 -0.02 -2.10
N PHE A 74 -1.04 -0.22 -1.85
CA PHE A 74 -0.48 -0.33 -0.50
C PHE A 74 -0.74 0.92 0.34
N HIS A 75 -0.47 2.13 -0.16
CA HIS A 75 -0.68 3.34 0.66
C HIS A 75 -2.16 3.69 0.84
N ARG A 76 -3.04 3.28 -0.10
CA ARG A 76 -4.50 3.36 0.10
C ARG A 76 -4.94 2.47 1.25
N GLN A 77 -4.53 1.20 1.24
CA GLN A 77 -4.79 0.25 2.32
C GLN A 77 -4.22 0.72 3.65
N LEU A 78 -2.96 1.17 3.67
CA LEU A 78 -2.29 1.67 4.87
C LEU A 78 -3.09 2.78 5.55
N PHE A 79 -3.62 3.74 4.77
CA PHE A 79 -4.48 4.79 5.30
C PHE A 79 -5.83 4.25 5.78
N CYS A 80 -6.51 3.41 5.00
CA CYS A 80 -7.80 2.83 5.38
C CYS A 80 -7.71 1.85 6.56
N TRP A 81 -6.52 1.36 6.88
CA TRP A 81 -6.26 0.52 8.04
C TRP A 81 -5.74 1.29 9.25
N LEU A 82 -5.74 2.63 9.21
CA LEU A 82 -5.22 3.49 10.28
C LEU A 82 -5.70 3.05 11.67
N ASP A 83 -6.99 2.78 11.83
CA ASP A 83 -7.56 2.38 13.13
C ASP A 83 -7.04 1.02 13.64
N ARG A 84 -6.48 0.18 12.77
CA ARG A 84 -5.93 -1.13 13.12
C ARG A 84 -4.50 -1.03 13.65
N TRP A 85 -3.73 -0.03 13.23
CA TRP A 85 -2.30 0.05 13.54
C TRP A 85 -1.87 1.29 14.33
N VAL A 86 -2.69 2.34 14.41
CA VAL A 86 -2.30 3.63 15.02
C VAL A 86 -1.88 3.54 16.49
N ASP A 87 -2.43 2.58 17.24
CA ASP A 87 -2.11 2.39 18.67
C ASP A 87 -1.09 1.27 18.91
N LEU A 88 -0.57 0.64 17.85
CA LEU A 88 0.42 -0.42 18.00
C LEU A 88 1.76 0.16 18.43
N THR A 89 2.39 -0.49 19.41
CA THR A 89 3.77 -0.21 19.76
C THR A 89 4.72 -0.96 18.84
N MET A 90 6.00 -0.56 18.81
CA MET A 90 7.02 -1.31 18.05
C MET A 90 7.22 -2.74 18.57
N GLU A 91 6.93 -3.01 19.85
CA GLU A 91 6.96 -4.36 20.41
C GLU A 91 5.83 -5.22 19.84
N ASP A 92 4.62 -4.67 19.71
CA ASP A 92 3.49 -5.36 19.09
C ASP A 92 3.79 -5.71 17.63
N ILE A 93 4.42 -4.79 16.89
CA ILE A 93 4.84 -5.03 15.50
C ILE A 93 5.82 -6.20 15.41
N ARG A 94 6.84 -6.25 16.27
CA ARG A 94 7.82 -7.37 16.27
C ARG A 94 7.16 -8.72 16.54
N ARG A 95 6.23 -8.77 17.51
CA ARG A 95 5.46 -9.99 17.80
C ARG A 95 4.60 -10.41 16.60
N MET A 96 3.95 -9.44 15.95
CA MET A 96 3.17 -9.69 14.74
C MET A 96 4.03 -10.15 13.57
N GLU A 97 5.26 -9.64 13.41
CA GLU A 97 6.20 -10.10 12.37
C GLU A 97 6.54 -11.58 12.55
N ASP A 98 6.82 -12.02 13.78
CA ASP A 98 7.11 -13.43 14.10
C ASP A 98 5.92 -14.35 13.83
N GLU A 99 4.71 -13.92 14.19
CA GLU A 99 3.47 -14.66 13.91
C GLU A 99 3.19 -14.71 12.41
N THR A 100 3.27 -13.56 11.73
CA THR A 100 3.02 -13.41 10.29
C THR A 100 3.99 -14.27 9.49
N LYS A 101 5.26 -14.38 9.90
CA LYS A 101 6.23 -15.26 9.26
C LYS A 101 5.74 -16.71 9.22
N ARG A 102 5.29 -17.25 10.36
CA ARG A 102 4.77 -18.63 10.45
C ARG A 102 3.51 -18.80 9.61
N GLN A 103 2.58 -17.85 9.70
CA GLN A 103 1.34 -17.87 8.92
C GLN A 103 1.62 -17.84 7.42
N LEU A 104 2.56 -17.02 6.95
CA LEU A 104 2.93 -16.95 5.53
C LEU A 104 3.54 -18.26 5.02
N ASP A 105 4.37 -18.93 5.83
CA ASP A 105 4.92 -20.25 5.48
C ASP A 105 3.80 -21.29 5.33
N GLU A 106 2.87 -21.36 6.29
CA GLU A 106 1.73 -22.28 6.24
C GLU A 106 0.78 -21.99 5.08
N MET A 107 0.42 -20.72 4.88
CA MET A 107 -0.48 -20.28 3.80
C MET A 107 0.12 -20.58 2.43
N ARG A 108 1.45 -20.44 2.26
CA ARG A 108 2.11 -20.75 0.99
C ARG A 108 2.00 -22.23 0.63
N GLU A 109 2.04 -23.12 1.61
CA GLU A 109 1.96 -24.57 1.40
C GLU A 109 0.52 -25.07 1.21
N ARG A 110 -0.44 -24.43 1.89
CA ARG A 110 -1.79 -24.98 2.05
C ARG A 110 -2.88 -24.22 1.30
N ASP A 111 -2.71 -22.91 1.11
CA ASP A 111 -3.77 -22.08 0.55
C ASP A 111 -3.74 -22.06 -0.99
N PRO A 112 -4.89 -21.89 -1.64
CA PRO A 112 -4.92 -21.62 -3.08
C PRO A 112 -4.28 -20.27 -3.43
N LEU A 113 -3.90 -20.12 -4.70
CA LEU A 113 -3.40 -18.86 -5.25
C LEU A 113 -4.40 -17.72 -4.98
N LYS A 114 -3.89 -16.59 -4.47
CA LYS A 114 -4.67 -15.41 -4.08
C LYS A 114 -3.90 -14.12 -4.27
N GLY A 115 -4.60 -12.99 -4.22
CA GLY A 115 -4.00 -11.66 -4.32
C GLY A 115 -4.01 -11.11 -5.75
N MET A 116 -3.08 -10.19 -6.03
CA MET A 116 -3.00 -9.51 -7.32
C MET A 116 -2.39 -10.41 -8.38
N SER A 117 -3.05 -10.53 -9.54
CA SER A 117 -2.41 -11.06 -10.75
C SER A 117 -1.64 -9.94 -11.47
N ALA A 118 -0.46 -10.28 -11.97
CA ALA A 118 0.20 -9.50 -13.02
C ALA A 118 -0.68 -9.53 -14.27
N ALA A 119 -1.23 -8.38 -14.67
CA ALA A 119 -1.94 -8.24 -15.93
C ALA A 119 -1.34 -7.05 -16.69
N ASP A 120 -1.09 -7.25 -17.98
CA ASP A 120 -0.67 -6.22 -18.92
C ASP A 120 -1.90 -5.39 -19.34
N GLU A 121 -2.40 -4.52 -18.47
CA GLU A 121 -3.21 -3.38 -18.93
C GLU A 121 -2.33 -2.11 -18.98
#